data_AF-A0A699R6B1-F1
#
_entry.id   AF-A0A699R6B1-F1
#
_cell.length_a   1.000
_cell.length_b   1.000
_cell.length_c   1.000
_cell.angle_alpha   90.00
_cell.angle_beta   90.00
_cell.angle_gamma   90.00
#
_symmetry.space_group_name_H-M   'P 1'
#
loop_
_entity.id
_entity.type
_entity.pdbx_description
1 polymer ?
#
loop_
_entity_poly.entity_id
_entity_poly.type
_entity_poly.pdbx_seq_one_letter_code
_entity_poly.pdbx_strand_id
1 'polypeptide(L)' 'MSSVRTPQQNGVVEKRNRTLVEAARTMLIFSRAPLLLWAEAIATACFTQNHSIIHRRFNKTPYELING' A
#
# COMPACT_ATOMS: atom_id res chain seq x y z
N MET A 1 14.86 4.62 -15.93
CA MET A 1 14.37 6.00 -15.98
C MET A 1 12.90 5.97 -16.37
N SER A 2 11.97 6.35 -15.48
CA SER A 2 10.54 6.42 -15.81
C SER A 2 10.28 7.63 -16.72
N SER A 3 9.62 7.42 -17.86
CA SER A 3 9.21 8.50 -18.76
C SER A 3 8.07 9.28 -18.11
N VAL A 4 8.20 10.60 -17.99
CA VAL A 4 7.33 11.51 -17.21
C VAL A 4 5.87 11.55 -17.72
N ARG A 5 5.52 10.86 -18.82
CA ARG A 5 4.25 11.08 -19.54
C ARG A 5 3.58 9.83 -20.13
N THR A 6 3.86 8.63 -19.63
CA THR A 6 3.11 7.41 -20.00
C THR A 6 2.06 7.08 -18.92
N PRO A 7 0.82 7.59 -19.02
CA PRO A 7 -0.22 7.38 -17.99
C PRO A 7 -0.55 5.91 -17.74
N GLN A 8 -0.32 5.03 -18.72
CA GLN A 8 -0.55 3.59 -18.60
C GLN A 8 0.39 2.93 -17.57
N GLN A 9 1.61 3.43 -17.40
CA GLN A 9 2.56 2.90 -16.40
C GLN A 9 2.24 3.40 -14.99
N ASN A 10 1.66 4.60 -14.87
CA ASN A 10 1.32 5.19 -13.57
C ASN A 10 0.01 4.64 -13.00
N GLY A 11 -0.91 4.15 -13.82
CA GLY A 11 -2.23 3.71 -13.35
C GLY A 11 -2.18 2.62 -12.27
N VAL A 12 -1.21 1.70 -12.34
CA VAL A 12 -1.02 0.67 -11.29
C VAL A 12 -0.54 1.30 -9.99
N VAL A 13 0.44 2.21 -10.06
CA VAL A 13 0.98 2.92 -8.89
C VAL A 13 -0.07 3.83 -8.27
N GLU A 14 -0.81 4.59 -9.08
CA GLU A 14 -1.89 5.47 -8.63
C GLU A 14 -3.00 4.69 -7.92
N LYS A 15 -3.40 3.53 -8.47
CA LYS A 15 -4.39 2.67 -7.83
C LYS A 15 -3.90 2.15 -6.48
N ARG A 16 -2.65 1.70 -6.41
CA ARG A 16 -2.05 1.20 -5.16
C ARG A 16 -1.93 2.30 -4.11
N ASN A 17 -1.49 3.49 -4.51
CA ASN A 17 -1.41 4.65 -3.62
C ASN A 17 -2.78 5.05 -3.08
N ARG A 18 -3.84 5.02 -3.91
CA ARG A 18 -5.20 5.27 -3.46
C ARG A 18 -5.65 4.25 -2.39
N THR A 19 -5.44 2.96 -2.64
CA THR A 19 -5.78 1.90 -1.68
C THR A 19 -5.01 2.03 -0.36
N LEU A 20 -3.73 2.43 -0.39
CA LEU A 20 -2.95 2.67 0.82
C LEU A 20 -3.50 3.83 1.66
N VAL A 21 -3.83 4.95 1.01
CA VAL A 21 -4.42 6.12 1.66
C VAL A 21 -5.78 5.80 2.27
N GLU A 22 -6.62 5.05 1.55
CA GLU A 22 -7.92 4.59 2.05
C GLU A 22 -7.76 3.67 3.27
N ALA A 23 -6.85 2.69 3.21
CA ALA A 23 -6.57 1.78 4.31
C ALA A 23 -6.10 2.54 5.58
N ALA A 24 -5.17 3.49 5.43
CA ALA A 24 -4.70 4.30 6.56
C ALA A 24 -5.81 5.17 7.16
N ARG A 25 -6.68 5.78 6.32
CA ARG A 25 -7.86 6.51 6.80
C ARG A 25 -8.80 5.60 7.58
N THR A 26 -9.10 4.40 7.07
CA THR A 26 -9.94 3.42 7.76
C THR A 26 -9.34 3.01 9.09
N MET A 27 -8.02 2.77 9.16
CA MET A 27 -7.33 2.45 10.42
C MET A 27 -7.47 3.57 11.45
N LEU A 28 -7.23 4.83 11.07
CA LEU A 28 -7.37 5.97 11.97
C LEU A 28 -8.79 6.16 12.48
N ILE A 29 -9.79 6.07 11.59
CA ILE A 29 -11.21 6.20 11.95
C ILE A 29 -11.63 5.08 12.92
N PHE A 30 -11.27 3.84 12.59
CA PHE A 30 -11.67 2.67 13.39
C PHE A 30 -11.02 2.67 14.78
N SER A 31 -9.74 3.06 14.86
CA SER A 31 -9.01 3.15 16.12
C SER A 31 -9.29 4.43 16.92
N ARG A 32 -10.04 5.38 16.35
CA ARG A 32 -10.21 6.75 16.88
C ARG A 32 -8.88 7.44 17.18
N ALA A 33 -7.86 7.13 16.38
CA ALA A 33 -6.51 7.65 16.56
C ALA A 33 -6.40 9.10 16.08
N PRO A 34 -5.53 9.93 16.71
CA PRO A 34 -5.27 11.29 16.25
C PRO A 34 -4.69 11.31 14.83
N LEU A 35 -5.04 12.34 14.05
CA LEU A 35 -4.50 12.55 12.71
C LEU A 35 -2.97 12.76 12.70
N LEU A 36 -2.38 13.14 13.84
CA LEU A 36 -0.93 13.24 14.00
C LEU A 36 -0.23 11.90 13.66
N LEU A 37 -0.91 10.76 13.88
CA LEU A 37 -0.40 9.42 13.58
C LEU A 37 -0.56 9.03 12.09
N TRP A 38 -0.77 9.99 11.19
CA TRP A 38 -0.98 9.73 9.77
C TRP A 38 0.19 8.99 9.12
N ALA A 39 1.43 9.37 9.46
CA ALA A 39 2.62 8.74 8.90
C ALA A 39 2.72 7.27 9.33
N GLU A 40 2.47 7.00 10.62
CA GLU A 40 2.46 5.67 11.23
C GLU A 40 1.34 4.80 10.67
N ALA A 41 0.15 5.38 10.47
CA ALA A 41 -0.98 4.69 9.85
C ALA A 41 -0.67 4.27 8.40
N ILE A 42 -0.04 5.16 7.62
CA ILE A 42 0.41 4.84 6.25
C ILE A 42 1.49 3.76 6.26
N ALA A 43 2.49 3.86 7.15
CA ALA A 43 3.54 2.86 7.28
C ALA A 43 2.97 1.48 7.65
N THR A 44 2.02 1.45 8.60
CA THR A 44 1.32 0.22 9.01
C THR A 44 0.49 -0.37 7.89
N ALA A 45 -0.28 0.46 7.16
CA ALA A 45 -1.05 0.01 6.01
C ALA A 45 -0.14 -0.57 4.91
N CYS A 46 1.00 0.07 4.66
CA CYS A 46 2.00 -0.41 3.70
C CYS A 46 2.60 -1.75 4.13
N PHE A 47 3.00 -1.86 5.40
CA PHE A 47 3.54 -3.10 5.96
C PHE A 47 2.56 -4.26 5.82
N THR A 48 1.32 -4.09 6.25
CA THR A 48 0.27 -5.11 6.15
C THR A 48 -0.01 -5.49 4.69
N GLN A 49 -0.08 -4.53 3.76
CA GLN A 49 -0.28 -4.85 2.34
C GLN A 49 0.88 -5.64 1.74
N ASN A 50 2.12 -5.34 2.13
CA ASN A 50 3.31 -5.97 1.55
C ASN A 50 3.63 -7.33 2.18
N HIS A 51 3.29 -7.54 3.45
CA HIS A 51 3.65 -8.72 4.21
C HIS A 51 2.50 -9.68 4.51
N SER A 52 1.23 -9.27 4.38
CA SER A 52 0.09 -10.12 4.75
C SER A 52 -0.82 -10.49 3.58
N ILE A 53 -0.80 -9.72 2.49
CA ILE A 53 -1.63 -10.03 1.31
C ILE A 53 -0.92 -11.08 0.46
N ILE A 54 -1.52 -12.26 0.36
CA ILE A 54 -1.00 -13.32 -0.51
C ILE A 54 -1.39 -13.02 -1.96
N HIS A 55 -0.38 -12.91 -2.83
CA HIS A 55 -0.60 -12.84 -4.26
C HIS A 55 -0.99 -14.22 -4.77
N ARG A 56 -2.30 -14.44 -4.99
CA ARG A 56 -2.90 -15.76 -5.34
C ARG A 56 -2.15 -16.53 -6.43
N ARG A 57 -1.64 -15.86 -7.46
CA ARG A 57 -0.89 -16.50 -8.55
C ARG A 57 0.40 -17.18 -8.09
N PHE A 58 1.07 -16.62 -7.09
CA PHE A 58 2.39 -17.07 -6.64
C PHE A 58 2.38 -17.70 -5.25
N ASN A 59 1.23 -17.64 -4.56
CA ASN A 59 1.07 -18.08 -3.18
C ASN A 59 2.14 -17.52 -2.22
N LYS A 60 2.60 -16.29 -2.50
CA LYS A 60 3.60 -15.54 -1.75
C LYS A 60 3.11 -14.11 -1.53
N THR A 61 3.62 -13.47 -0.50
CA THR A 61 3.41 -12.04 -0.23
C THR A 61 4.26 -11.17 -1.19
N PRO A 62 3.88 -9.90 -1.44
CA PRO A 62 4.70 -8.98 -2.23
C PRO A 62 6.14 -8.88 -1.74
N TYR A 63 6.37 -8.89 -0.42
CA TYR A 63 7.71 -8.87 0.15
C TYR A 63 8.52 -10.11 -0.23
N GLU A 64 7.95 -11.31 -0.09
CA GLU A 64 8.61 -12.57 -0.47
C GLU A 64 8.86 -12.70 -1.97
N LEU A 65 8.08 -12.02 -2.80
CA LEU A 65 8.29 -11.99 -4.25
C LEU A 65 9.50 -11.13 -4.66
N ILE A 66 9.86 -10.14 -3.85
CA ILE A 66 10.96 -9.22 -4.14
C ILE A 66 12.25 -9.66 -3.43
N ASN A 67 12.14 -10.21 -2.21
CA ASN A 67 13.28 -10.50 -1.34
C ASN A 67 13.58 -12.00 -1.15
N GLY A 68 12.77 -12.90 -1.72
CA GLY A 68 12.90 -14.35 -1.57
C GLY A 68 13.19 -15.09 -2.86
#